data_AF-A0A505HUZ3-F1
#
_entry.id   AF-A0A505HUZ3-F1
#
_cell.length_a   1.000
_cell.length_b   1.000
_cell.length_c   1.000
_cell.angle_alpha   90.00
_cell.angle_beta   90.00
_cell.angle_gamma   90.00
#
_symmetry.space_group_name_H-M   'P 1'
#
loop_
_entity.id
_entity.type
_entity.pdbx_description
1 polymer ?
#
loop_
_entity_poly.entity_id
_entity_poly.type
_entity_poly.pdbx_seq_one_letter_code
_entity_poly.pdbx_strand_id
1 'polypeptide(L)'
;MDRTVRVSHRHTIWDAHIQKPYPKITTYLVSDPRNSLREGDVIEFSSGYPKSRNVRHVVERIIAPFGSAIEDRPAVMTREERDAERAAKRAAKWERREARKVEAGVREGEGKVGEHVGRIRRLVLERTGGVEV
;
A
#
# COMPACT_ATOMS: atom_id res chain seq x y z
N MET A 1 -11.19 -0.94 -15.42
CA MET A 1 -10.50 -0.83 -14.11
C MET A 1 -10.25 0.64 -13.88
N ASP A 2 -10.75 1.21 -12.78
CA ASP A 2 -10.46 2.59 -12.42
C ASP A 2 -9.23 2.64 -11.51
N ARG A 3 -8.31 3.60 -11.71
CA ARG A 3 -7.10 3.84 -10.88
C ARG A 3 -6.15 2.65 -10.74
N THR A 4 -6.22 1.70 -11.65
CA THR A 4 -5.39 0.49 -11.65
C THR A 4 -5.00 0.14 -13.08
N VAL A 5 -3.71 -0.08 -13.30
CA VAL A 5 -3.14 -0.42 -14.61
C VAL A 5 -2.38 -1.74 -14.55
N ARG A 6 -2.28 -2.40 -15.71
CA ARG A 6 -1.44 -3.59 -15.91
C ARG A 6 -0.10 -3.15 -16.48
N VAL A 7 0.99 -3.51 -15.80
CA VAL A 7 2.34 -3.11 -16.19
C VAL A 7 3.15 -4.34 -16.50
N SER A 8 3.73 -4.36 -17.70
CA SER A 8 4.62 -5.43 -18.15
C SER A 8 6.06 -5.12 -17.72
N HIS A 9 6.58 -5.86 -16.75
CA HIS A 9 7.96 -5.75 -16.30
C HIS A 9 8.82 -6.84 -16.95
N ARG A 10 9.77 -6.40 -17.80
CA ARG A 10 10.77 -7.27 -18.42
C ARG A 10 11.97 -7.39 -17.50
N HIS A 11 12.32 -8.61 -17.12
CA HIS A 11 13.52 -8.92 -16.34
C HIS A 11 14.16 -10.20 -16.87
N THR A 12 15.36 -10.51 -16.40
CA THR A 12 16.10 -11.69 -16.82
C THR A 12 16.06 -12.75 -15.72
N ILE A 13 15.81 -14.00 -16.09
CA ILE A 13 15.92 -15.16 -15.19
C ILE A 13 17.02 -16.09 -15.67
N TRP A 14 17.71 -16.74 -14.73
CA TRP A 14 18.66 -17.80 -15.05
C TRP A 14 17.92 -19.12 -15.30
N ASP A 15 18.12 -19.72 -16.45
CA ASP A 15 17.67 -21.09 -16.71
C ASP A 15 18.75 -22.07 -16.25
N ALA A 16 18.44 -22.90 -15.26
CA ALA A 16 19.40 -23.84 -14.68
C ALA A 16 19.71 -25.04 -15.57
N HIS A 17 18.80 -25.40 -16.49
CA HIS A 17 18.98 -26.53 -17.39
C HIS A 17 19.90 -26.16 -18.57
N ILE A 18 19.68 -24.98 -19.15
CA ILE A 18 20.47 -24.47 -20.28
C ILE A 18 21.70 -23.68 -19.80
N GLN A 19 21.73 -23.28 -18.53
CA GLN A 19 22.77 -22.46 -17.90
C GLN A 19 22.96 -21.11 -18.61
N LYS A 20 21.86 -20.44 -18.93
CA LYS A 20 21.86 -19.14 -19.61
C LYS A 20 20.79 -18.19 -19.07
N PRO A 21 21.03 -16.87 -19.10
CA PRO A 21 20.00 -15.88 -18.80
C PRO A 21 18.98 -15.77 -19.94
N TYR A 22 17.69 -15.81 -19.61
CA TYR A 22 16.59 -15.63 -20.55
C TYR A 22 15.66 -14.48 -20.12
N PRO A 23 15.13 -13.70 -21.08
CA PRO A 23 14.18 -12.65 -20.79
C PRO A 23 12.84 -13.24 -20.37
N LYS A 24 12.29 -12.75 -19.26
CA LYS A 24 10.96 -13.05 -18.76
C LYS A 24 10.16 -11.78 -18.60
N ILE A 25 8.89 -11.85 -19.03
CA ILE A 25 7.93 -10.76 -18.85
C ILE A 25 6.97 -11.16 -17.76
N THR A 26 6.83 -10.33 -16.73
CA THR A 26 5.84 -10.50 -15.66
C THR A 26 4.91 -9.31 -15.64
N THR A 27 3.61 -9.58 -15.57
CA THR A 27 2.59 -8.53 -15.49
C THR A 27 2.27 -8.26 -14.03
N TYR A 28 2.35 -6.99 -13.62
CA TYR A 28 1.93 -6.52 -12.29
C TYR A 28 0.67 -5.67 -12.39
N LEU A 29 -0.14 -5.70 -11.33
CA LEU A 29 -1.21 -4.73 -11.11
C LEU A 29 -0.67 -3.58 -10.27
N VAL A 30 -0.76 -2.36 -10.80
CA VAL A 30 -0.20 -1.15 -10.22
C VAL A 30 -1.31 -0.13 -10.00
N SER A 31 -1.36 0.47 -8.82
CA SER A 31 -2.30 1.53 -8.46
C SER A 31 -1.83 2.88 -9.02
N ASP A 32 -2.72 3.57 -9.73
CA ASP A 32 -2.56 4.95 -10.18
C ASP A 32 -3.70 5.81 -9.60
N PRO A 33 -3.49 6.48 -8.44
CA PRO A 33 -4.57 7.18 -7.74
C PRO A 33 -5.27 8.31 -8.51
N ARG A 34 -4.60 8.92 -9.50
CA ARG A 34 -5.05 10.10 -10.25
C ARG A 34 -5.36 9.82 -11.73
N ASN A 35 -5.28 8.57 -12.19
CA ASN A 35 -5.50 8.21 -13.61
C ASN A 35 -4.63 9.01 -14.59
N SER A 36 -3.36 9.19 -14.21
CA SER A 36 -2.33 9.90 -14.94
C SER A 36 -1.80 9.12 -16.15
N LEU A 37 -1.87 7.78 -16.11
CA LEU A 37 -1.21 6.92 -17.10
C LEU A 37 -2.05 6.66 -18.36
N ARG A 38 -1.35 6.44 -19.47
CA ARG A 38 -1.89 5.94 -20.75
C ARG A 38 -1.14 4.69 -21.18
N GLU A 39 -1.72 3.94 -22.10
CA GLU A 39 -1.08 2.74 -22.65
C GLU A 39 0.20 3.14 -23.41
N GLY A 40 1.31 2.45 -23.14
CA GLY A 40 2.61 2.73 -23.76
C GLY A 40 3.56 3.56 -22.90
N ASP A 41 3.10 4.16 -21.80
CA ASP A 41 3.98 4.91 -20.89
C ASP A 41 5.02 3.99 -20.23
N VAL A 42 6.26 4.49 -20.15
CA VAL A 42 7.31 3.85 -19.35
C VAL A 42 7.30 4.49 -17.97
N ILE A 43 7.09 3.66 -16.94
CA ILE A 43 6.91 4.13 -15.57
C ILE A 43 7.92 3.51 -14.61
N GLU A 44 8.15 4.19 -13.50
CA GLU A 44 8.70 3.60 -12.29
C GLU A 44 7.57 3.32 -11.30
N PHE A 45 7.60 2.14 -10.69
CA PHE A 45 6.65 1.76 -9.66
C PHE A 45 7.37 1.10 -8.48
N SER A 46 6.84 1.32 -7.28
CA SER A 46 7.33 0.70 -6.05
C SER A 46 6.35 -0.33 -5.52
N SER A 47 6.90 -1.29 -4.76
CA SER A 47 6.12 -2.27 -4.00
C SER A 47 5.83 -1.74 -2.58
N GLY A 48 5.04 -2.47 -1.81
CA GLY A 48 4.76 -2.12 -0.41
C GLY A 48 3.57 -1.16 -0.20
N TYR A 49 2.77 -0.96 -1.24
CA TYR A 49 1.51 -0.21 -1.16
C TYR A 49 0.32 -1.15 -1.46
N PRO A 50 -0.08 -2.00 -0.51
CA PRO A 50 -1.22 -2.88 -0.71
C PRO A 50 -2.52 -2.04 -0.70
N LYS A 51 -3.16 -1.94 -1.87
CA LYS A 51 -4.46 -1.27 -2.02
C LYS A 51 -5.62 -2.27 -2.04
N SER A 52 -5.40 -3.44 -2.63
CA SER A 52 -6.35 -4.55 -2.70
C SER A 52 -5.61 -5.88 -2.62
N ARG A 53 -6.32 -7.01 -2.66
CA ARG A 53 -5.72 -8.35 -2.58
C ARG A 53 -4.60 -8.57 -3.61
N ASN A 54 -4.80 -8.08 -4.83
CA ASN A 54 -3.90 -8.31 -5.95
C ASN A 54 -3.07 -7.06 -6.31
N VAL A 55 -3.46 -5.87 -5.84
CA VAL A 55 -2.75 -4.60 -6.13
C VAL A 55 -1.83 -4.28 -4.96
N ARG A 56 -0.54 -4.54 -5.16
CA ARG A 56 0.53 -4.34 -4.16
C ARG A 56 1.54 -3.26 -4.54
N HIS A 57 1.45 -2.78 -5.78
CA HIS A 57 2.37 -1.83 -6.37
C HIS A 57 1.66 -0.50 -6.63
N VAL A 58 2.43 0.56 -6.71
CA VAL A 58 1.96 1.93 -6.93
C VAL A 58 2.93 2.69 -7.81
N VAL A 59 2.41 3.57 -8.65
CA VAL A 59 3.20 4.42 -9.56
C VAL A 59 3.97 5.48 -8.75
N GLU A 60 5.23 5.70 -9.08
CA GLU A 60 6.06 6.77 -8.48
C GLU A 60 6.31 7.91 -9.46
N ARG A 61 6.82 7.60 -10.65
CA ARG A 61 7.07 8.58 -11.71
C ARG A 61 6.81 8.01 -13.10
N ILE A 62 6.46 8.91 -14.01
CA ILE A 62 6.47 8.64 -15.45
C ILE A 62 7.88 8.95 -15.95
N ILE A 63 8.54 7.95 -16.53
CA ILE A 63 9.90 8.10 -17.08
C ILE A 63 9.82 8.64 -18.50
N ALA A 64 8.97 8.03 -19.33
CA ALA A 64 8.73 8.45 -20.70
C ALA A 64 7.22 8.41 -20.98
N PRO A 65 6.58 9.57 -21.21
CA PRO A 65 5.19 9.61 -21.62
C PRO A 65 5.05 9.18 -23.09
N PHE A 66 3.99 8.44 -23.39
CA PHE A 66 3.62 8.05 -24.75
C PHE A 66 2.34 8.78 -25.18
N GLY A 67 2.36 9.41 -26.35
CA GLY A 67 1.22 10.18 -26.85
C GLY A 67 1.17 11.60 -26.27
N SER A 68 0.25 11.87 -25.33
CA SER A 68 0.05 13.21 -24.76
C SER A 68 1.21 13.64 -23.85
N ALA A 69 1.49 14.94 -23.78
CA ALA A 69 2.55 15.44 -22.90
C ALA A 69 2.24 15.18 -21.42
N ILE A 70 3.23 15.30 -20.55
CA ILE A 70 3.03 15.12 -19.10
C ILE A 70 2.21 16.26 -18.49
N GLU A 71 2.25 17.43 -19.13
CA GLU A 71 1.57 18.66 -18.72
C GLU A 71 0.04 18.57 -18.92
N ASP A 72 -0.40 17.84 -19.94
CA ASP A 72 -1.83 17.64 -20.25
C ASP A 72 -2.51 16.63 -19.31
N ARG A 73 -1.75 16.06 -18.36
CA ARG A 73 -2.19 14.94 -17.52
C ARG A 73 -2.18 15.31 -16.05
N PRO A 74 -3.04 14.68 -15.23
CA PRO A 74 -2.95 14.81 -13.78
C PRO A 74 -1.57 14.36 -13.27
N ALA A 75 -0.93 15.18 -12.44
CA ALA A 75 0.39 14.86 -11.88
C ALA A 75 0.32 13.61 -10.99
N VAL A 76 1.33 12.73 -11.07
CA VAL A 76 1.45 11.55 -10.20
C VAL A 76 1.57 11.99 -8.73
N MET A 77 0.89 11.29 -7.82
CA MET A 77 1.00 11.58 -6.39
C MET A 77 2.37 11.22 -5.83
N THR A 78 2.98 12.14 -5.09
CA THR A 78 4.22 11.86 -4.36
C THR A 78 3.97 10.84 -3.25
N ARG A 79 5.05 10.26 -2.69
CA ARG A 79 4.94 9.31 -1.58
C ARG A 79 4.32 9.94 -0.35
N GLU A 80 4.70 11.17 -0.04
CA GLU A 80 4.23 11.93 1.12
C GLU A 80 2.74 12.25 1.01
N GLU A 81 2.27 12.71 -0.16
CA GLU A 81 0.85 12.95 -0.42
C GLU A 81 0.01 11.67 -0.22
N ARG A 82 0.52 10.52 -0.70
CA ARG A 82 -0.14 9.22 -0.55
C ARG A 82 -0.24 8.77 0.90
N ASP A 83 0.76 9.08 1.71
CA ASP A 83 0.79 8.72 3.13
C ASP A 83 -0.09 9.65 3.95
N ALA A 84 -0.12 10.94 3.63
CA ALA A 84 -1.04 11.92 4.20
C ALA A 84 -2.51 11.55 3.91
N GLU A 85 -2.86 11.18 2.67
CA GLU A 85 -4.22 10.75 2.32
C GLU A 85 -4.62 9.48 3.10
N ARG A 86 -3.69 8.54 3.28
CA ARG A 86 -3.92 7.34 4.10
C ARG A 86 -4.08 7.69 5.58
N ALA A 87 -3.29 8.61 6.12
CA ALA A 87 -3.39 9.07 7.49
C ALA A 87 -4.73 9.77 7.75
N ALA A 88 -5.14 10.67 6.86
CA ALA A 88 -6.42 11.36 6.92
C ALA A 88 -7.62 10.38 6.86
N LYS A 89 -7.59 9.41 5.94
CA LYS A 89 -8.62 8.35 5.88
C LYS A 89 -8.68 7.51 7.15
N ARG A 90 -7.52 7.24 7.78
CA ARG A 90 -7.46 6.55 9.07
C ARG A 90 -8.03 7.42 10.17
N ALA A 91 -7.64 8.69 10.29
CA ALA A 91 -8.17 9.63 11.28
C ALA A 91 -9.69 9.76 11.19
N ALA A 92 -10.23 10.02 9.99
CA ALA A 92 -11.68 10.11 9.77
C ALA A 92 -12.42 8.78 10.05
N LYS A 93 -11.76 7.63 9.91
CA LYS A 93 -12.33 6.34 10.33
C LYS A 93 -12.34 6.21 11.86
N TRP A 94 -11.31 6.70 12.53
CA TRP A 94 -11.23 6.70 13.99
C TRP A 94 -12.27 7.64 14.58
N GLU A 95 -12.40 8.87 14.09
CA GLU A 95 -13.43 9.82 14.51
C GLU A 95 -14.85 9.25 14.36
N ARG A 96 -15.16 8.65 13.20
CA ARG A 96 -16.45 7.95 13.00
C ARG A 96 -16.67 6.78 13.96
N ARG A 97 -15.59 6.11 14.38
CA ARG A 97 -15.67 5.01 15.34
C ARG A 97 -15.90 5.53 16.76
N GLU A 98 -15.22 6.60 17.15
CA GLU A 98 -15.42 7.23 18.45
C GLU A 98 -16.82 7.82 18.56
N ALA A 99 -17.30 8.54 17.54
CA ALA A 99 -18.67 9.04 17.50
C ALA A 99 -19.70 7.91 17.71
N ARG A 100 -19.52 6.77 17.01
CA ARG A 100 -20.40 5.59 17.18
C ARG A 100 -20.31 4.98 18.59
N LYS A 101 -19.15 5.01 19.26
CA LYS A 101 -19.02 4.50 20.64
C LYS A 101 -19.70 5.41 21.64
N VAL A 102 -19.55 6.73 21.47
CA VAL A 102 -20.21 7.75 22.30
C VAL A 102 -21.73 7.63 22.17
N GLU A 103 -22.25 7.52 20.95
CA GLU A 103 -23.68 7.27 20.69
C GLU A 103 -24.17 5.94 21.31
N ALA A 104 -23.34 4.90 21.31
CA ALA A 104 -23.65 3.61 21.93
C ALA A 104 -23.47 3.60 23.46
N GLY A 105 -23.11 4.72 24.08
CA GLY A 105 -22.93 4.83 25.54
C GLY A 105 -21.74 4.07 26.11
N VAL A 106 -20.82 3.58 25.27
CA VAL A 106 -19.61 2.85 25.70
C VAL A 106 -18.56 3.87 26.12
N ARG A 107 -18.27 3.98 27.43
CA ARG A 107 -17.22 4.87 27.96
C ARG A 107 -15.85 4.48 27.39
N GLU A 108 -14.99 5.48 27.16
CA GLU A 108 -13.59 5.28 26.79
C GLU A 108 -12.90 4.39 27.84
N GLY A 109 -12.70 3.11 27.50
CA GLY A 109 -12.09 2.11 28.39
C GLY A 109 -12.72 0.71 28.30
N GLU A 110 -14.00 0.60 27.95
CA GLU A 110 -14.73 -0.69 27.94
C GLU A 110 -14.83 -1.34 26.54
N GLY A 111 -13.88 -1.04 25.67
CA GLY A 111 -13.76 -1.74 24.39
C GLY A 111 -12.97 -3.04 24.57
N LYS A 112 -13.57 -4.20 24.31
CA LYS A 112 -12.94 -5.56 24.27
C LYS A 112 -11.58 -5.66 23.53
N VAL A 113 -11.20 -4.64 22.76
CA VAL A 113 -9.90 -4.54 22.07
C VAL A 113 -8.75 -4.26 23.06
N GLY A 114 -8.98 -3.48 24.12
CA GLY A 114 -7.98 -3.21 25.17
C GLY A 114 -7.62 -4.46 25.97
N GLU A 115 -8.61 -5.31 26.23
CA GLU A 115 -8.42 -6.59 26.91
C GLU A 115 -7.54 -7.56 26.10
N HIS A 116 -7.68 -7.60 24.77
CA HIS A 116 -6.91 -8.49 23.92
C HIS A 116 -5.43 -8.06 23.83
N VAL A 117 -5.17 -6.76 23.68
CA VAL A 117 -3.80 -6.22 23.65
C VAL A 117 -3.14 -6.36 25.03
N GLY A 118 -3.87 -6.08 26.11
CA GLY A 118 -3.37 -6.27 27.48
C GLY A 118 -3.06 -7.74 27.80
N ARG A 119 -3.87 -8.68 27.31
CA ARG A 119 -3.64 -10.12 27.44
C ARG A 119 -2.39 -10.58 26.71
N ILE A 120 -2.16 -10.11 25.47
CA ILE A 120 -0.93 -10.41 24.72
C ILE A 120 0.29 -9.82 25.44
N ARG A 121 0.21 -8.57 25.91
CA ARG A 121 1.32 -7.92 26.62
C ARG A 121 1.67 -8.65 27.92
N ARG A 122 0.67 -9.12 28.67
CA ARG A 122 0.84 -9.95 29.88
C ARG A 122 1.53 -11.28 29.57
N LEU A 123 1.04 -12.00 28.54
CA LEU A 123 1.64 -13.24 28.07
C LEU A 123 3.09 -13.09 27.62
N VAL A 124 3.42 -11.96 26.97
CA VAL A 124 4.81 -11.65 26.59
C VAL A 124 5.66 -11.41 27.84
N LEU A 125 5.17 -10.61 28.80
CA LEU A 125 5.88 -10.28 30.05
C LEU A 125 6.16 -11.53 30.92
N GLU A 126 5.18 -12.42 31.03
CA GLU A 126 5.31 -13.71 31.74
C GLU A 126 6.34 -14.62 31.06
N ARG A 127 6.44 -14.56 29.73
CA ARG A 127 7.34 -15.41 28.94
C ARG A 127 8.76 -14.88 28.87
N THR A 128 8.94 -13.56 28.97
CA THR A 128 10.26 -12.91 29.04
C THR A 128 10.78 -12.78 30.46
N GLY A 129 10.01 -13.21 31.48
CA GLY A 129 10.44 -13.34 32.87
C GLY A 129 11.20 -12.12 33.39
N GLY A 130 10.47 -11.03 33.68
CA GLY A 130 10.94 -9.86 34.45
C GLY A 130 12.47 -9.67 34.47
N VAL A 131 13.05 -9.20 33.37
CA VAL A 131 14.43 -8.71 33.39
C VAL A 131 14.37 -7.29 33.96
N GLU A 132 14.41 -7.20 35.29
CA GLU A 132 14.89 -6.01 35.98
C GLU A 132 16.36 -5.79 35.60
N VAL A 133 16.66 -4.64 35.00
CA VAL A 133 17.98 -4.00 35.02
C VAL A 133 17.81 -2.67 35.74
#